data_AF-A0A6M8VZA4-F1
#
_entry.id   AF-A0A6M8VZA4-F1
#
_cell.length_a   1.000
_cell.length_b   1.000
_cell.length_c   1.000
_cell.angle_alpha   90.00
_cell.angle_beta   90.00
_cell.angle_gamma   90.00
#
_symmetry.space_group_name_H-M   'P 1'
#
loop_
_entity.id
_entity.type
_entity.pdbx_description
1 polymer ?
#
loop_
_entity_poly.entity_id
_entity_poly.type
_entity_poly.pdbx_seq_one_letter_code
_entity_poly.pdbx_strand_id
1 'polypeptide(L)'
;MPKLRTTFTFWTTLIFLLFVGLQYFPLTGVFLMMVGAPIWTGFFPHLIALAIITDILIRQKFPRFLLVIPLFPYAVYYVFFAVDGLHIKEIERELQSQNPVKIITYNPDKYALIFPQYHARDFVQHYKVPVSYEANSNRPEGYTAYRIITGDLCVQSRGIKEHSHVTSTVSWKEKALFAYKNFTNLCKLEIPESPTKQHLTIRIEGISKESNKSPQKLQKIEYSFYLDEKPIGIFTAAQYVARPRFPKFIIGCALISNPPAWKCVYQLRYKRKVLNTFPKNTDLEKYGTNPIAQMLKIEKYTESDLESFKNYPETEKYLKELIAKKTTPEPCDNPDNEWGCYFNKKPPKTEDNNVE
;
A
#
# COMPACT_ATOMS: atom_id res chain seq x y z
N MET A 1 20.54 -11.75 -53.43
CA MET A 1 20.32 -11.21 -52.07
C MET A 1 18.86 -10.80 -51.93
N PRO A 2 18.11 -11.31 -50.94
CA PRO A 2 16.73 -10.88 -50.71
C PRO A 2 16.70 -9.37 -50.47
N LYS A 3 15.71 -8.67 -51.06
CA LYS A 3 15.54 -7.22 -50.84
C LYS A 3 15.18 -7.00 -49.36
N LEU A 4 16.16 -6.58 -48.55
CA LEU A 4 16.03 -6.38 -47.10
C LEU A 4 14.80 -5.54 -46.72
N ARG A 5 14.48 -4.54 -47.56
CA ARG A 5 13.30 -3.66 -47.47
C ARG A 5 11.94 -4.36 -47.51
N THR A 6 11.88 -5.64 -47.88
CA THR A 6 10.64 -6.44 -47.92
C THR A 6 10.50 -7.40 -46.73
N THR A 7 11.45 -7.39 -45.80
CA THR A 7 11.40 -8.23 -44.60
C THR A 7 10.53 -7.56 -43.55
N PHE A 8 9.78 -8.36 -42.78
CA PHE A 8 8.97 -7.82 -41.69
C PHE A 8 9.89 -7.30 -40.57
N THR A 9 10.99 -8.01 -40.32
CA THR A 9 12.05 -7.60 -39.39
C THR A 9 12.57 -6.20 -39.66
N PHE A 10 12.83 -5.84 -40.93
CA PHE A 10 13.33 -4.51 -41.29
C PHE A 10 12.34 -3.41 -40.89
N TRP A 11 11.07 -3.54 -41.27
CA TRP A 11 10.04 -2.54 -40.96
C TRP A 11 9.78 -2.42 -39.46
N THR A 12 9.66 -3.53 -38.73
CA THR A 12 9.47 -3.50 -37.28
C THR A 12 10.64 -2.84 -36.57
N THR A 13 11.87 -3.13 -37.00
CA THR A 13 13.09 -2.52 -36.44
C THR A 13 13.16 -1.03 -36.75
N LEU A 14 12.82 -0.64 -37.99
CA LEU A 14 12.80 0.77 -38.39
C LEU A 14 11.80 1.58 -37.57
N ILE A 15 10.57 1.04 -37.38
CA ILE A 15 9.54 1.67 -36.54
C ILE A 15 10.04 1.79 -35.10
N PHE A 16 10.64 0.74 -34.54
CA PHE A 16 11.21 0.77 -33.19
C PHE A 16 12.28 1.86 -33.05
N LEU A 17 13.23 1.93 -33.99
CA LEU A 17 14.29 2.94 -33.97
C LEU A 17 13.75 4.35 -34.09
N LEU A 18 12.77 4.58 -34.97
CA LEU A 18 12.10 5.87 -35.10
C LEU A 18 11.37 6.24 -33.81
N PHE A 19 10.67 5.29 -33.20
CA PHE A 19 9.92 5.52 -31.98
C PHE A 19 10.83 5.82 -30.77
N VAL A 20 11.96 5.13 -30.66
CA VAL A 20 13.01 5.43 -29.68
C VAL A 20 13.65 6.79 -29.97
N GLY A 21 13.98 7.08 -31.22
CA GLY A 21 14.57 8.37 -31.64
C GLY A 21 13.66 9.56 -31.29
N LEU A 22 12.35 9.43 -31.51
CA LEU A 22 11.37 10.45 -31.12
C LEU A 22 11.28 10.65 -29.61
N GLN A 23 11.58 9.64 -28.79
CA GLN A 23 11.60 9.79 -27.33
C GLN A 23 12.85 10.48 -26.80
N TYR A 24 13.94 10.53 -27.57
CA TYR A 24 15.15 11.26 -27.13
C TYR A 24 14.92 12.77 -27.07
N PHE A 25 13.99 13.31 -27.86
CA PHE A 25 13.63 14.73 -27.82
C PHE A 25 12.58 14.98 -26.73
N PRO A 26 12.81 15.90 -25.77
CA PRO A 26 11.90 16.11 -24.64
C PRO A 26 10.47 16.49 -25.05
N LEU A 27 10.31 17.33 -26.08
CA LEU A 27 9.00 17.82 -26.51
C LEU A 27 8.11 16.67 -27.00
N THR A 28 8.59 15.90 -27.98
CA THR A 28 7.87 14.71 -28.51
C THR A 28 7.79 13.60 -27.46
N GLY A 29 8.83 13.45 -26.64
CA GLY A 29 8.91 12.48 -25.57
C GLY A 29 7.80 12.63 -24.51
N VAL A 30 7.46 13.86 -24.11
CA VAL A 30 6.38 14.12 -23.14
C VAL A 30 5.02 13.68 -23.70
N PHE A 31 4.71 14.01 -24.96
CA PHE A 31 3.48 13.54 -25.60
C PHE A 31 3.45 12.02 -25.70
N LEU A 32 4.56 11.40 -26.10
CA LEU A 32 4.69 9.96 -26.17
C LEU A 32 4.53 9.30 -24.80
N MET A 33 5.07 9.87 -23.72
CA MET A 33 4.86 9.39 -22.37
C MET A 33 3.39 9.36 -21.96
N MET A 34 2.60 10.38 -22.30
CA MET A 34 1.17 10.42 -21.99
C MET A 34 0.40 9.28 -22.67
N VAL A 35 0.84 8.85 -23.85
CA VAL A 35 0.27 7.71 -24.59
C VAL A 35 0.86 6.35 -24.13
N GLY A 36 1.73 6.35 -23.12
CA GLY A 36 2.36 5.14 -22.60
C GLY A 36 3.48 4.60 -23.47
N ALA A 37 4.16 5.45 -24.24
CA ALA A 37 5.23 5.05 -25.15
C ALA A 37 6.32 4.16 -24.52
N PRO A 38 6.74 4.32 -23.25
CA PRO A 38 7.71 3.41 -22.63
C PRO A 38 7.26 1.94 -22.57
N ILE A 39 5.95 1.69 -22.54
CA ILE A 39 5.37 0.35 -22.57
C ILE A 39 5.42 -0.19 -24.01
N TRP A 40 5.07 0.63 -24.99
CA TRP A 40 5.08 0.27 -26.41
C TRP A 40 6.49 -0.06 -26.90
N THR A 41 7.47 0.81 -26.66
CA THR A 41 8.90 0.55 -26.89
C THR A 41 9.39 -0.70 -26.17
N GLY A 42 8.93 -0.93 -24.93
CA GLY A 42 9.22 -2.16 -24.20
C GLY A 42 8.65 -3.42 -24.86
N PHE A 43 7.57 -3.30 -25.63
CA PHE A 43 6.94 -4.40 -26.36
C PHE A 43 7.65 -4.73 -27.69
N PHE A 44 8.24 -3.73 -28.36
CA PHE A 44 8.92 -3.93 -29.65
C PHE A 44 10.03 -4.99 -29.67
N PRO A 45 10.89 -5.16 -28.64
CA PRO A 45 11.84 -6.27 -28.60
C PRO A 45 11.20 -7.65 -28.79
N HIS A 46 9.98 -7.86 -28.27
CA HIS A 46 9.23 -9.10 -28.48
C HIS A 46 8.76 -9.23 -29.94
N LEU A 47 8.25 -8.13 -30.52
CA LEU A 47 7.83 -8.10 -31.92
C LEU A 47 8.98 -8.32 -32.89
N ILE A 48 10.14 -7.71 -32.63
CA ILE A 48 11.36 -7.89 -33.44
C ILE A 48 11.83 -9.34 -33.35
N ALA A 49 11.84 -9.93 -32.15
CA ALA A 49 12.19 -11.34 -31.98
C ALA A 49 11.25 -12.27 -32.78
N LEU A 50 9.94 -12.04 -32.70
CA LEU A 50 8.95 -12.79 -33.49
C LEU A 50 9.11 -12.56 -35.00
N ALA A 51 9.45 -11.34 -35.41
CA ALA A 51 9.71 -11.01 -36.81
C ALA A 51 10.91 -11.77 -37.36
N ILE A 52 12.01 -11.84 -36.61
CA ILE A 52 13.21 -12.60 -36.97
C ILE A 52 12.87 -14.09 -37.09
N ILE A 53 12.18 -14.66 -36.10
CA ILE A 53 11.76 -16.07 -36.13
C ILE A 53 10.88 -16.36 -37.35
N THR A 54 9.93 -15.46 -37.65
CA THR A 54 9.03 -15.59 -38.81
C THR A 54 9.76 -15.50 -40.15
N ASP A 55 10.64 -14.51 -40.31
CA ASP A 55 11.41 -14.32 -41.54
C ASP A 55 12.41 -15.48 -41.78
N ILE A 56 12.93 -16.12 -40.72
CA ILE A 56 13.80 -17.30 -40.82
C ILE A 56 13.02 -18.58 -41.07
N LEU A 57 12.02 -18.91 -40.24
CA LEU A 57 11.35 -20.22 -40.27
C LEU A 57 10.31 -20.32 -41.38
N ILE A 58 9.50 -19.28 -41.57
CA ILE A 58 8.37 -19.31 -42.50
C ILE A 58 8.81 -18.80 -43.88
N ARG A 59 9.51 -17.66 -43.91
CA ARG A 59 9.86 -17.00 -45.19
C ARG A 59 11.24 -17.36 -45.72
N GLN A 60 12.06 -18.05 -44.94
CA GLN A 60 13.40 -18.52 -45.32
C GLN A 60 14.30 -17.40 -45.89
N LYS A 61 14.11 -16.15 -45.44
CA LYS A 61 14.82 -14.97 -45.95
C LYS A 61 16.20 -14.77 -45.30
N PHE A 62 16.45 -15.41 -44.17
CA PHE A 62 17.66 -15.25 -43.35
C PHE A 62 18.26 -16.61 -42.98
N PRO A 63 19.59 -16.69 -42.77
CA PRO A 63 20.24 -17.92 -42.36
C PRO A 63 19.82 -18.34 -40.95
N ARG A 64 19.68 -19.66 -40.73
CA ARG A 64 19.14 -20.25 -39.49
C ARG A 64 19.94 -19.89 -38.22
N PHE A 65 21.24 -19.64 -38.33
CA PHE A 65 22.06 -19.28 -37.16
C PHE A 65 21.62 -17.96 -36.51
N LEU A 66 20.95 -17.05 -37.25
CA LEU A 66 20.42 -15.81 -36.68
C LEU A 66 19.25 -16.04 -35.69
N LEU A 67 18.69 -17.24 -35.61
CA LEU A 67 17.74 -17.60 -34.55
C LEU A 67 18.35 -17.49 -33.15
N VAL A 68 19.68 -17.55 -33.03
CA VAL A 68 20.37 -17.34 -31.74
C VAL A 68 20.07 -15.96 -31.16
N ILE A 69 19.90 -14.92 -31.98
CA ILE A 69 19.68 -13.55 -31.53
C ILE A 69 18.42 -13.42 -30.65
N PRO A 70 17.22 -13.87 -31.08
CA PRO A 70 16.05 -13.86 -30.20
C PRO A 70 16.06 -14.98 -29.16
N LEU A 71 16.65 -16.14 -29.42
CA LEU A 71 16.57 -17.28 -28.49
C LEU A 71 17.48 -17.11 -27.27
N PHE A 72 18.71 -16.62 -27.46
CA PHE A 72 19.69 -16.54 -26.39
C PHE A 72 19.26 -15.65 -25.21
N PRO A 73 18.79 -14.40 -25.40
CA PRO A 73 18.37 -13.55 -24.28
C PRO A 73 17.20 -14.14 -23.49
N TYR A 74 16.26 -14.82 -24.15
CA TYR A 74 15.14 -15.48 -23.48
C TYR A 74 15.57 -16.74 -22.75
N ALA A 75 16.46 -17.54 -23.34
CA ALA A 75 17.03 -18.69 -22.65
C ALA A 75 17.74 -18.25 -21.37
N VAL A 76 18.62 -17.25 -21.46
CA VAL A 76 19.28 -16.64 -20.29
C VAL A 76 18.25 -16.14 -19.27
N TYR A 77 17.23 -15.40 -19.72
CA TYR A 77 16.16 -14.91 -18.85
C TYR A 77 15.46 -16.04 -18.08
N TYR A 78 15.09 -17.12 -18.76
CA TYR A 78 14.37 -18.23 -18.14
C TYR A 78 15.27 -19.10 -17.25
N VAL A 79 16.56 -19.22 -17.55
CA VAL A 79 17.53 -19.83 -16.63
C VAL A 79 17.54 -19.06 -15.32
N PHE A 80 17.71 -17.73 -15.36
CA PHE A 80 17.69 -16.94 -14.13
C PHE A 80 16.34 -16.94 -13.43
N PHE A 81 15.22 -16.91 -14.17
CA PHE A 81 13.88 -17.02 -13.60
C PHE A 81 13.71 -18.36 -12.84
N ALA A 82 14.25 -19.45 -13.38
CA ALA A 82 14.22 -20.75 -12.73
C ALA A 82 15.11 -20.78 -11.47
N VAL A 83 16.32 -20.23 -11.54
CA VAL A 83 17.24 -20.09 -10.39
C VAL A 83 16.60 -19.28 -9.26
N ASP A 84 16.05 -18.10 -9.57
CA ASP A 84 15.32 -17.29 -8.60
C ASP A 84 14.16 -18.09 -7.98
N GLY A 85 13.41 -18.84 -8.80
CA GLY A 85 12.30 -19.67 -8.34
C GLY A 85 12.71 -20.79 -7.38
N LEU A 86 13.87 -21.42 -7.59
CA LEU A 86 14.43 -22.42 -6.67
C LEU A 86 14.85 -21.78 -5.35
N HIS A 87 15.57 -20.65 -5.43
CA HIS A 87 16.02 -19.92 -4.24
C HIS A 87 14.86 -19.41 -3.38
N ILE A 88 13.80 -18.89 -4.03
CA ILE A 88 12.57 -18.47 -3.34
C ILE A 88 11.92 -19.65 -2.62
N LYS A 89 11.83 -20.83 -3.26
CA LYS A 89 11.25 -22.02 -2.63
C LYS A 89 12.06 -22.52 -1.44
N GLU A 90 13.38 -22.41 -1.50
CA GLU A 90 14.26 -22.76 -0.38
C GLU A 90 14.00 -21.84 0.81
N ILE A 91 13.96 -20.53 0.59
CA ILE A 91 13.66 -19.54 1.62
C ILE A 91 12.22 -19.69 2.14
N GLU A 92 11.28 -20.03 1.26
CA GLU A 92 9.90 -20.32 1.65
C GLU A 92 9.85 -21.48 2.65
N ARG A 93 10.59 -22.56 2.39
CA ARG A 93 10.68 -23.72 3.30
C ARG A 93 11.39 -23.35 4.60
N GLU A 94 12.49 -22.61 4.53
CA GLU A 94 13.22 -22.11 5.71
C GLU A 94 12.28 -21.31 6.62
N LEU A 95 11.63 -20.28 6.08
CA LEU A 95 10.70 -19.44 6.83
C LEU A 95 9.50 -20.24 7.35
N GLN A 96 8.94 -21.16 6.54
CA GLN A 96 7.82 -21.99 6.97
C GLN A 96 8.20 -22.90 8.15
N SER A 97 9.45 -23.37 8.21
CA SER A 97 9.94 -24.20 9.32
C SER A 97 10.21 -23.42 10.60
N GLN A 98 10.53 -22.12 10.49
CA GLN A 98 10.82 -21.24 11.62
C GLN A 98 9.57 -20.54 12.17
N ASN A 99 8.59 -20.27 11.31
CA ASN A 99 7.43 -19.47 11.69
C ASN A 99 6.42 -20.25 12.53
N PRO A 100 5.90 -19.66 13.61
CA PRO A 100 4.82 -20.27 14.38
C PRO A 100 3.53 -20.30 13.58
N VAL A 101 2.68 -21.29 13.84
CA VAL A 101 1.33 -21.38 13.25
C VAL A 101 0.42 -20.27 13.77
N LYS A 102 0.59 -19.89 15.03
CA LYS A 102 -0.16 -18.87 15.76
C LYS A 102 0.70 -18.40 16.93
N ILE A 103 0.63 -17.11 17.25
CA ILE A 103 1.30 -16.56 18.43
C ILE A 103 0.30 -16.49 19.60
N ILE A 104 -0.80 -15.77 19.40
CA ILE A 104 -1.89 -15.67 20.38
C ILE A 104 -3.21 -15.39 19.65
N THR A 105 -4.35 -15.69 20.28
CA THR A 105 -5.64 -15.21 19.75
C THR A 105 -5.92 -13.83 20.34
N TYR A 106 -6.08 -12.82 19.48
CA TYR A 106 -6.44 -11.47 19.92
C TYR A 106 -7.82 -11.45 20.55
N ASN A 107 -7.91 -10.88 21.75
CA ASN A 107 -9.15 -10.60 22.43
C ASN A 107 -9.20 -9.09 22.69
N PRO A 108 -10.13 -8.35 22.05
CA PRO A 108 -10.21 -6.91 22.18
C PRO A 108 -10.55 -6.45 23.60
N ASP A 109 -11.16 -7.28 24.45
CA ASP A 109 -11.49 -6.92 25.84
C ASP A 109 -10.26 -6.97 26.73
N LYS A 110 -9.27 -7.79 26.38
CA LYS A 110 -8.06 -8.02 27.19
C LYS A 110 -6.84 -7.25 26.70
N TYR A 111 -6.71 -7.07 25.39
CA TYR A 111 -5.50 -6.54 24.77
C TYR A 111 -5.77 -5.26 23.99
N ALA A 112 -4.90 -4.27 24.17
CA ALA A 112 -4.75 -3.13 23.29
C ALA A 112 -3.70 -3.44 22.22
N LEU A 113 -4.07 -3.30 20.95
CA LEU A 113 -3.16 -3.54 19.83
C LEU A 113 -2.31 -2.30 19.55
N ILE A 114 -1.00 -2.38 19.80
CA ILE A 114 -0.09 -1.24 19.72
C ILE A 114 0.94 -1.42 18.60
N PHE A 115 1.08 -0.39 17.76
CA PHE A 115 2.08 -0.29 16.72
C PHE A 115 3.06 0.84 17.06
N PRO A 116 4.33 0.54 17.40
CA PRO A 116 5.31 1.58 17.67
C PRO A 116 5.65 2.44 16.45
N GLN A 117 5.40 1.92 15.24
CA GLN A 117 5.72 2.57 13.98
C GLN A 117 4.55 2.39 12.99
N TYR A 118 4.01 3.50 12.49
CA TYR A 118 3.19 3.68 11.27
C TYR A 118 2.48 2.45 10.71
N HIS A 119 1.42 1.95 11.34
CA HIS A 119 0.58 0.88 10.73
C HIS A 119 -0.82 0.77 11.34
N ALA A 120 -1.03 1.30 12.55
CA ALA A 120 -2.30 1.22 13.26
C ALA A 120 -3.45 1.75 12.41
N ARG A 121 -3.23 2.90 11.77
CA ARG A 121 -4.19 3.61 10.92
C ARG A 121 -4.73 2.77 9.77
N ASP A 122 -3.87 2.07 9.05
CA ASP A 122 -4.26 1.23 7.91
C ASP A 122 -4.82 -0.11 8.38
N PHE A 123 -4.34 -0.61 9.53
CA PHE A 123 -4.77 -1.89 10.08
C PHE A 123 -6.25 -1.86 10.47
N VAL A 124 -6.71 -0.82 11.18
CA VAL A 124 -8.11 -0.71 11.61
C VAL A 124 -9.09 -0.61 10.43
N GLN A 125 -8.64 -0.13 9.26
CA GLN A 125 -9.48 -0.02 8.06
C GLN A 125 -9.77 -1.37 7.38
N HIS A 126 -8.92 -2.37 7.61
CA HIS A 126 -8.98 -3.64 6.88
C HIS A 126 -9.35 -4.83 7.77
N TYR A 127 -9.25 -4.71 9.10
CA TYR A 127 -9.40 -5.81 10.04
C TYR A 127 -10.38 -5.47 11.16
N LYS A 128 -11.14 -6.48 11.61
CA LYS A 128 -12.17 -6.39 12.68
C LYS A 128 -11.53 -6.15 14.05
N VAL A 129 -11.02 -4.94 14.26
CA VAL A 129 -10.53 -4.46 15.54
C VAL A 129 -11.29 -3.19 15.94
N PRO A 130 -11.68 -3.04 17.21
CA PRO A 130 -12.39 -1.85 17.67
C PRO A 130 -11.49 -0.61 17.66
N VAL A 131 -10.21 -0.80 18.00
CA VAL A 131 -9.20 0.25 18.08
C VAL A 131 -7.81 -0.34 17.82
N SER A 132 -6.96 0.44 17.18
CA SER A 132 -5.50 0.22 17.12
C SER A 132 -4.78 1.47 17.57
N TYR A 133 -3.68 1.32 18.28
CA TYR A 133 -2.91 2.43 18.83
C TYR A 133 -1.56 2.57 18.10
N GLU A 134 -1.13 3.80 17.89
CA GLU A 134 0.20 4.14 17.40
C GLU A 134 0.94 4.96 18.44
N ALA A 135 2.19 4.62 18.74
CA ALA A 135 2.99 5.40 19.68
C ALA A 135 3.26 6.80 19.11
N ASN A 136 2.98 7.84 19.91
CA ASN A 136 3.13 9.23 19.50
C ASN A 136 3.63 10.09 20.65
N SER A 137 4.94 10.35 20.68
CA SER A 137 5.59 11.15 21.73
C SER A 137 5.18 12.63 21.74
N ASN A 138 4.50 13.12 20.70
CA ASN A 138 4.05 14.51 20.62
C ASN A 138 2.67 14.73 21.29
N ARG A 139 2.05 13.67 21.82
CA ARG A 139 0.77 13.73 22.53
C ARG A 139 1.00 13.41 24.01
N PRO A 140 0.35 14.11 24.96
CA PRO A 140 0.51 13.84 26.39
C PRO A 140 0.06 12.42 26.76
N GLU A 141 -0.90 11.86 26.03
CA GLU A 141 -1.38 10.49 26.18
C GLU A 141 -0.37 9.44 25.71
N GLY A 142 0.69 9.85 24.99
CA GLY A 142 1.75 9.00 24.45
C GLY A 142 1.33 8.15 23.24
N TYR A 143 0.04 8.14 22.89
CA TYR A 143 -0.52 7.30 21.83
C TYR A 143 -1.60 8.03 21.04
N THR A 144 -1.74 7.62 19.79
CA THR A 144 -2.85 7.96 18.91
C THR A 144 -3.68 6.71 18.66
N ALA A 145 -4.98 6.76 18.98
CA ALA A 145 -5.92 5.69 18.72
C ALA A 145 -6.65 5.89 17.38
N TYR A 146 -6.76 4.82 16.61
CA TYR A 146 -7.45 4.76 15.32
C TYR A 146 -8.65 3.82 15.39
N ARG A 147 -9.80 4.29 14.88
CA ARG A 147 -11.07 3.55 14.86
C ARG A 147 -11.79 3.71 13.54
N ILE A 148 -12.63 2.74 13.16
CA ILE A 148 -13.69 2.96 12.16
C ILE A 148 -14.95 3.40 12.91
N ILE A 149 -15.60 4.45 12.40
CA ILE A 149 -16.91 4.90 12.85
C ILE A 149 -17.85 5.09 11.66
N THR A 150 -19.14 5.02 11.92
CA THR A 150 -20.20 5.34 10.97
C THR A 150 -20.23 6.83 10.60
N GLY A 151 -20.88 7.13 9.48
CA GLY A 151 -20.94 8.48 8.91
C GLY A 151 -21.68 9.49 9.81
N ASP A 152 -22.67 9.05 10.57
CA ASP A 152 -23.39 9.88 11.53
C ASP A 152 -22.50 10.31 12.71
N LEU A 153 -21.75 9.38 13.32
CA LEU A 153 -20.76 9.72 14.34
C LEU A 153 -19.62 10.57 13.78
N CYS A 154 -19.26 10.35 12.52
CA CYS A 154 -18.27 11.16 11.82
C CYS A 154 -18.70 12.62 11.70
N VAL A 155 -19.98 12.87 11.39
CA VAL A 155 -20.51 14.24 11.35
C VAL A 155 -20.51 14.85 12.75
N GLN A 156 -20.91 14.09 13.78
CA GLN A 156 -20.90 14.56 15.17
C GLN A 156 -19.48 14.88 15.69
N SER A 157 -18.49 14.08 15.31
CA SER A 157 -17.11 14.25 15.78
C SER A 157 -16.37 15.43 15.15
N ARG A 158 -16.80 15.93 13.98
CA ARG A 158 -16.18 17.10 13.30
C ARG A 158 -16.13 18.36 14.16
N GLY A 159 -16.98 18.46 15.19
CA GLY A 159 -16.98 19.57 16.13
C GLY A 159 -15.82 19.54 17.15
N ILE A 160 -15.13 18.42 17.34
CA ILE A 160 -14.16 18.23 18.43
C ILE A 160 -12.77 18.68 17.97
N LYS A 161 -12.56 20.01 17.91
CA LYS A 161 -11.34 20.61 17.35
C LYS A 161 -10.07 20.40 18.20
N GLU A 162 -10.20 20.26 19.51
CA GLU A 162 -9.05 20.21 20.43
C GLU A 162 -8.33 18.86 20.46
N HIS A 163 -9.03 17.78 20.12
CA HIS A 163 -8.50 16.43 20.32
C HIS A 163 -8.76 15.46 19.17
N SER A 164 -9.57 15.79 18.16
CA SER A 164 -9.78 14.88 17.03
C SER A 164 -9.16 15.42 15.75
N HIS A 165 -8.34 14.60 15.10
CA HIS A 165 -7.81 14.94 13.78
C HIS A 165 -8.23 13.88 12.78
N VAL A 166 -8.70 14.35 11.62
CA VAL A 166 -8.81 13.62 10.35
C VAL A 166 -9.82 12.45 10.30
N THR A 167 -11.07 12.80 9.99
CA THR A 167 -12.04 11.90 9.36
C THR A 167 -11.74 11.75 7.87
N SER A 168 -10.92 10.77 7.50
CA SER A 168 -10.82 10.35 6.09
C SER A 168 -11.86 9.28 5.80
N THR A 169 -12.47 9.35 4.62
CA THR A 169 -13.35 8.28 4.14
C THR A 169 -12.56 6.97 4.06
N VAL A 170 -13.18 5.87 4.48
CA VAL A 170 -12.58 4.55 4.31
C VAL A 170 -12.63 4.20 2.82
N SER A 171 -11.46 4.10 2.19
CA SER A 171 -11.34 3.66 0.81
C SER A 171 -10.85 2.21 0.78
N TRP A 172 -11.52 1.39 -0.02
CA TRP A 172 -11.12 0.01 -0.23
C TRP A 172 -10.66 -0.15 -1.67
N LYS A 173 -9.46 -0.72 -1.84
CA LYS A 173 -8.94 -1.04 -3.16
C LYS A 173 -9.55 -2.35 -3.65
N GLU A 174 -10.44 -2.24 -4.63
CA GLU A 174 -10.96 -3.43 -5.30
C GLU A 174 -9.89 -4.05 -6.20
N LYS A 175 -10.02 -5.34 -6.53
CA LYS A 175 -9.08 -6.02 -7.44
C LYS A 175 -9.12 -5.44 -8.87
N ALA A 176 -10.17 -4.68 -9.21
CA ALA A 176 -10.29 -3.99 -10.48
C ALA A 176 -9.25 -2.86 -10.59
N LEU A 177 -8.60 -2.77 -11.75
CA LEU A 177 -7.34 -2.03 -11.92
C LEU A 177 -7.38 -0.53 -11.60
N PHE A 178 -8.57 0.08 -11.46
CA PHE A 178 -8.75 1.52 -11.21
C PHE A 178 -9.97 1.88 -10.33
N ALA A 179 -10.72 0.91 -9.79
CA ALA A 179 -11.90 1.21 -8.97
C ALA A 179 -11.53 1.12 -7.48
N TYR A 180 -11.55 2.27 -6.81
CA TYR A 180 -11.60 2.32 -5.35
C TYR A 180 -13.07 2.39 -4.96
N LYS A 181 -13.57 1.37 -4.25
CA LYS A 181 -14.89 1.48 -3.62
C LYS A 181 -14.68 2.32 -2.37
N ASN A 182 -15.18 3.55 -2.42
CA ASN A 182 -15.17 4.45 -1.26
C ASN A 182 -16.42 4.17 -0.45
N PHE A 183 -16.25 3.78 0.82
CA PHE A 183 -17.34 3.69 1.78
C PHE A 183 -17.59 5.07 2.35
N THR A 184 -18.43 5.84 1.67
CA THR A 184 -18.75 7.23 2.04
C THR A 184 -19.45 7.33 3.39
N ASN A 185 -20.07 6.24 3.84
CA ASN A 185 -20.74 6.10 5.13
C ASN A 185 -19.80 5.68 6.27
N LEU A 186 -18.49 5.53 6.03
CA LEU A 186 -17.51 5.19 7.06
C LEU A 186 -16.40 6.21 7.12
N CYS A 187 -16.05 6.59 8.34
CA CYS A 187 -14.91 7.46 8.62
C CYS A 187 -13.91 6.74 9.50
N LYS A 188 -12.65 7.07 9.26
CA LYS A 188 -11.59 6.77 10.21
C LYS A 188 -11.50 7.88 11.25
N LEU A 189 -11.58 7.53 12.52
CA LEU A 189 -11.44 8.44 13.64
C LEU A 189 -10.03 8.31 14.23
N GLU A 190 -9.38 9.44 14.46
CA GLU A 190 -8.05 9.52 15.08
C GLU A 190 -8.13 10.49 16.28
N ILE A 191 -7.80 9.97 17.46
CA ILE A 191 -7.91 10.66 18.75
C ILE A 191 -6.70 10.29 19.61
N PRO A 192 -6.07 11.23 20.34
CA PRO A 192 -5.06 10.89 21.32
C PRO A 192 -5.70 10.20 22.53
N GLU A 193 -5.21 9.01 22.86
CA GLU A 193 -5.80 8.18 23.91
C GLU A 193 -4.78 7.15 24.37
N SER A 194 -4.59 7.04 25.68
CA SER A 194 -3.76 6.00 26.26
C SER A 194 -4.52 4.67 26.35
N PRO A 195 -3.91 3.54 25.93
CA PRO A 195 -4.52 2.22 26.09
C PRO A 195 -4.69 1.87 27.57
N THR A 196 -5.86 1.33 27.93
CA THR A 196 -6.18 0.90 29.31
C THR A 196 -6.08 -0.62 29.52
N LYS A 197 -5.93 -1.37 28.43
CA LYS A 197 -5.84 -2.84 28.37
C LYS A 197 -4.36 -3.27 28.30
N GLN A 198 -4.07 -4.56 28.46
CA GLN A 198 -2.69 -5.08 28.33
C GLN A 198 -2.11 -4.78 26.94
N HIS A 199 -0.84 -4.42 26.88
CA HIS A 199 -0.18 -3.94 25.67
C HIS A 199 0.27 -5.12 24.80
N LEU A 200 -0.48 -5.40 23.73
CA LEU A 200 -0.03 -6.29 22.66
C LEU A 200 0.70 -5.45 21.60
N THR A 201 2.01 -5.30 21.80
CA THR A 201 2.87 -4.47 20.96
C THR A 201 3.46 -5.29 19.81
N ILE A 202 3.39 -4.75 18.59
CA ILE A 202 3.95 -5.39 17.40
C ILE A 202 5.04 -4.51 16.83
N ARG A 203 6.28 -5.00 16.86
CA ARG A 203 7.43 -4.34 16.21
C ARG A 203 7.66 -4.97 14.85
N ILE A 204 7.87 -4.11 13.84
CA ILE A 204 8.16 -4.54 12.48
C ILE A 204 9.56 -4.06 12.15
N GLU A 205 10.49 -4.99 12.05
CA GLU A 205 11.88 -4.71 11.76
C GLU A 205 12.26 -5.18 10.35
N GLY A 206 13.37 -4.64 9.84
CA GLY A 206 13.87 -5.00 8.53
C GLY A 206 13.27 -4.22 7.38
N ILE A 207 12.34 -3.26 7.59
CA ILE A 207 11.89 -2.32 6.54
C ILE A 207 12.87 -1.13 6.45
N SER A 208 14.05 -1.37 5.87
CA SER A 208 15.00 -0.27 5.61
C SER A 208 14.52 0.62 4.45
N LYS A 209 14.50 1.94 4.65
CA LYS A 209 14.25 2.94 3.58
C LYS A 209 15.28 2.83 2.44
N GLU A 210 16.46 2.28 2.70
CA GLU A 210 17.52 2.09 1.69
C GLU A 210 17.27 0.92 0.74
N SER A 211 16.37 -0.01 1.09
CA SER A 211 15.97 -1.14 0.23
C SER A 211 15.50 -0.70 -1.16
N ASN A 212 15.03 0.54 -1.28
CA ASN A 212 14.65 1.09 -2.58
C ASN A 212 15.79 1.22 -3.60
N LYS A 213 17.06 1.22 -3.18
CA LYS A 213 18.19 1.44 -4.08
C LYS A 213 18.76 0.17 -4.72
N SER A 214 18.49 -1.02 -4.16
CA SER A 214 19.06 -2.28 -4.69
C SER A 214 17.96 -3.20 -5.23
N PRO A 215 17.89 -3.43 -6.55
CA PRO A 215 16.83 -4.22 -7.18
C PRO A 215 16.92 -5.74 -6.93
N GLN A 216 17.91 -6.23 -6.15
CA GLN A 216 18.21 -7.67 -6.08
C GLN A 216 18.30 -8.25 -4.67
N LYS A 217 18.11 -7.47 -3.60
CA LYS A 217 18.26 -8.01 -2.25
C LYS A 217 16.94 -8.58 -1.73
N LEU A 218 16.96 -9.85 -1.40
CA LEU A 218 15.99 -10.45 -0.50
C LEU A 218 16.12 -9.77 0.87
N GLN A 219 14.99 -9.36 1.42
CA GLN A 219 14.93 -8.63 2.68
C GLN A 219 14.00 -9.38 3.63
N LYS A 220 14.54 -9.92 4.72
CA LYS A 220 13.71 -10.51 5.79
C LYS A 220 13.03 -9.36 6.54
N ILE A 221 11.73 -9.51 6.80
CA ILE A 221 10.90 -8.58 7.58
C ILE A 221 10.48 -9.36 8.82
N GLU A 222 10.88 -8.88 9.98
CA GLU A 222 10.57 -9.52 11.25
C GLU A 222 9.38 -8.83 11.91
N TYR A 223 8.40 -9.62 12.33
CA TYR A 223 7.26 -9.20 13.13
C TYR A 223 7.45 -9.79 14.53
N SER A 224 7.89 -8.96 15.47
CA SER A 224 8.14 -9.37 16.84
C SER A 224 6.98 -8.92 17.71
N PHE A 225 6.40 -9.86 18.46
CA PHE A 225 5.19 -9.66 19.24
C PHE A 225 5.55 -9.65 20.73
N TYR A 226 5.06 -8.63 21.43
CA TYR A 226 5.31 -8.42 22.85
C TYR A 226 3.98 -8.27 23.60
N LEU A 227 3.87 -8.91 24.76
CA LEU A 227 2.77 -8.71 25.70
C LEU A 227 3.34 -8.05 26.95
N ASP A 228 2.94 -6.80 27.21
CA ASP A 228 3.48 -5.97 28.30
C ASP A 228 5.02 -6.01 28.33
N GLU A 229 5.62 -5.69 27.18
CA GLU A 229 7.07 -5.68 26.91
C GLU A 229 7.78 -7.05 26.95
N LYS A 230 7.08 -8.14 27.28
CA LYS A 230 7.65 -9.50 27.24
C LYS A 230 7.49 -10.12 25.85
N PRO A 231 8.55 -10.62 25.21
CA PRO A 231 8.45 -11.24 23.89
C PRO A 231 7.63 -12.55 23.98
N ILE A 232 6.60 -12.67 23.14
CA ILE A 232 5.73 -13.85 23.08
C ILE A 232 5.91 -14.67 21.80
N GLY A 233 6.51 -14.08 20.76
CA GLY A 233 6.76 -14.78 19.51
C GLY A 233 7.28 -13.87 18.42
N ILE A 234 7.83 -14.48 17.38
CA ILE A 234 8.36 -13.80 16.21
C ILE A 234 7.79 -14.50 14.97
N PHE A 235 7.43 -13.71 13.96
CA PHE A 235 7.10 -14.20 12.62
C PHE A 235 7.98 -13.49 11.61
N THR A 236 8.64 -14.24 10.73
CA THR A 236 9.54 -13.71 9.72
C THR A 236 8.91 -13.85 8.34
N ALA A 237 8.66 -12.73 7.66
CA ALA A 237 8.37 -12.69 6.24
C ALA A 237 9.64 -12.40 5.44
N ALA A 238 9.57 -12.54 4.12
CA ALA A 238 10.59 -11.99 3.23
C ALA A 238 9.95 -11.13 2.15
N GLN A 239 10.60 -10.03 1.79
CA GLN A 239 10.32 -9.27 0.59
C GLN A 239 11.39 -9.57 -0.44
N TYR A 240 10.96 -9.80 -1.68
CA TYR A 240 11.86 -10.10 -2.78
C TYR A 240 11.39 -9.45 -4.08
N VAL A 241 12.32 -9.30 -5.01
CA VAL A 241 12.07 -8.71 -6.32
C VAL A 241 11.90 -9.85 -7.32
N ALA A 242 10.65 -10.17 -7.66
CA ALA A 242 10.33 -11.27 -8.55
C ALA A 242 10.47 -10.86 -10.02
N ARG A 243 11.18 -11.68 -10.81
CA ARG A 243 11.07 -11.65 -12.27
C ARG A 243 9.65 -12.08 -12.67
N PRO A 244 8.98 -11.35 -13.58
CA PRO A 244 7.69 -11.78 -14.11
C PRO A 244 7.82 -13.09 -14.90
N ARG A 245 6.71 -13.80 -15.13
CA ARG A 245 6.74 -15.04 -15.95
C ARG A 245 7.12 -14.76 -17.40
N PHE A 246 6.74 -13.60 -17.92
CA PHE A 246 7.12 -13.12 -19.25
C PHE A 246 7.99 -11.88 -19.07
N PRO A 247 9.16 -11.79 -19.72
CA PRO A 247 10.02 -10.61 -19.62
C PRO A 247 9.24 -9.38 -20.04
N LYS A 248 9.21 -8.36 -19.18
CA LYS A 248 8.58 -7.07 -19.48
C LYS A 248 9.66 -6.03 -19.49
N PHE A 249 9.91 -5.42 -20.63
CA PHE A 249 10.87 -4.34 -20.73
C PHE A 249 10.16 -3.00 -20.53
N ILE A 250 10.84 -2.07 -19.85
CA ILE A 250 10.52 -0.65 -19.87
C ILE A 250 11.70 0.01 -20.57
N ILE A 251 11.43 0.56 -21.74
CA ILE A 251 12.44 1.21 -22.56
C ILE A 251 11.89 2.59 -22.86
N GLY A 252 12.56 3.66 -22.48
CA GLY A 252 12.09 4.97 -22.90
C GLY A 252 12.57 6.07 -21.99
N CYS A 253 12.21 7.29 -22.36
CA CYS A 253 12.67 8.47 -21.68
C CYS A 253 11.53 9.11 -20.88
N ALA A 254 11.88 9.62 -19.70
CA ALA A 254 10.95 10.29 -18.83
C ALA A 254 11.57 11.50 -18.14
N LEU A 255 10.71 12.47 -17.82
CA LEU A 255 11.07 13.60 -16.99
C LEU A 255 11.09 13.16 -15.52
N ILE A 256 12.28 13.05 -14.94
CA ILE A 256 12.45 12.81 -13.50
C ILE A 256 12.38 14.14 -12.79
N SER A 257 11.56 14.28 -11.76
CA SER A 257 11.28 15.57 -11.09
C SER A 257 12.34 16.04 -10.10
N ASN A 258 13.30 15.19 -9.70
CA ASN A 258 14.29 15.54 -8.69
C ASN A 258 15.64 14.80 -8.88
N PRO A 259 16.69 15.44 -9.44
CA PRO A 259 16.65 16.73 -10.14
C PRO A 259 15.89 16.63 -11.48
N PRO A 260 15.24 17.72 -11.95
CA PRO A 260 14.57 17.80 -13.26
C PRO A 260 15.51 17.40 -14.40
N ALA A 261 15.32 16.21 -14.98
CA ALA A 261 16.15 15.73 -16.08
C ALA A 261 15.38 14.78 -16.99
N TRP A 262 15.62 14.91 -18.30
CA TRP A 262 15.17 13.95 -19.30
C TRP A 262 16.11 12.74 -19.26
N LYS A 263 15.66 11.63 -18.67
CA LYS A 263 16.48 10.41 -18.56
C LYS A 263 15.81 9.26 -19.27
N CYS A 264 16.60 8.57 -20.08
CA CYS A 264 16.20 7.35 -20.73
C CYS A 264 16.58 6.16 -19.86
N VAL A 265 15.66 5.21 -19.72
CA VAL A 265 15.82 3.99 -18.94
C VAL A 265 15.54 2.81 -19.85
N TYR A 266 16.45 1.83 -19.79
CA TYR A 266 16.23 0.50 -20.31
C TYR A 266 16.35 -0.45 -19.13
N GLN A 267 15.23 -1.03 -18.71
CA GLN A 267 15.23 -1.97 -17.58
C GLN A 267 14.17 -3.06 -17.75
N LEU A 268 14.46 -4.23 -17.20
CA LEU A 268 13.45 -5.24 -16.94
C LEU A 268 12.55 -4.77 -15.80
N ARG A 269 11.23 -4.89 -16.00
CA ARG A 269 10.25 -4.62 -14.96
C ARG A 269 10.19 -5.81 -14.02
N TYR A 270 10.56 -5.58 -12.78
CA TYR A 270 10.37 -6.54 -11.71
C TYR A 270 9.11 -6.20 -10.89
N LYS A 271 8.59 -7.19 -10.16
CA LYS A 271 7.49 -6.98 -9.20
C LYS A 271 8.00 -7.33 -7.81
N ARG A 272 7.97 -6.36 -6.90
CA ARG A 272 8.16 -6.67 -5.48
C ARG A 272 7.02 -7.54 -5.00
N LYS A 273 7.36 -8.63 -4.34
CA LYS A 273 6.43 -9.56 -3.71
C LYS A 273 6.84 -9.72 -2.25
N VAL A 274 5.85 -9.92 -1.41
CA VAL A 274 6.05 -10.37 -0.03
C VAL A 274 5.77 -11.86 -0.01
N LEU A 275 6.73 -12.61 0.50
CA LEU A 275 6.65 -14.03 0.78
C LEU A 275 6.23 -14.17 2.24
N ASN A 276 4.94 -14.41 2.45
CA ASN A 276 4.40 -14.74 3.76
C ASN A 276 4.20 -16.25 3.81
N THR A 277 4.96 -16.93 4.66
CA THR A 277 4.95 -18.39 4.76
C THR A 277 4.00 -18.84 5.85
N PHE A 278 2.71 -18.84 5.51
CA PHE A 278 1.69 -19.37 6.41
C PHE A 278 1.57 -20.90 6.28
N PRO A 279 1.14 -21.60 7.34
CA PRO A 279 0.74 -23.01 7.24
C PRO A 279 -0.29 -23.24 6.13
N LYS A 280 -0.24 -24.40 5.45
CA LYS A 280 -1.12 -24.69 4.29
C LYS A 280 -2.62 -24.64 4.61
N ASN A 281 -3.00 -24.88 5.87
CA ASN A 281 -4.38 -24.84 6.38
C ASN A 281 -4.81 -23.45 6.86
N THR A 282 -4.05 -22.41 6.53
CA THR A 282 -4.37 -21.04 6.91
C THR A 282 -5.50 -20.49 6.05
N ASP A 283 -6.55 -20.00 6.68
CA ASP A 283 -7.67 -19.37 6.01
C ASP A 283 -7.28 -17.95 5.54
N LEU A 284 -6.80 -17.86 4.30
CA LEU A 284 -6.39 -16.61 3.67
C LEU A 284 -7.58 -15.73 3.28
N GLU A 285 -8.78 -16.30 3.17
CA GLU A 285 -10.00 -15.54 2.88
C GLU A 285 -10.43 -14.78 4.13
N LYS A 286 -10.46 -15.47 5.27
CA LYS A 286 -10.87 -14.92 6.57
C LYS A 286 -9.90 -13.92 7.16
N TYR A 287 -8.59 -14.18 7.13
CA TYR A 287 -7.59 -13.32 7.79
C TYR A 287 -6.70 -12.56 6.80
N GLY A 288 -6.87 -12.77 5.48
CA GLY A 288 -6.07 -12.10 4.46
C GLY A 288 -4.63 -12.59 4.35
N THR A 289 -3.76 -11.76 3.78
CA THR A 289 -2.32 -12.05 3.62
C THR A 289 -1.44 -11.29 4.61
N ASN A 290 -2.02 -10.54 5.55
CA ASN A 290 -1.26 -9.77 6.53
C ASN A 290 -0.76 -10.69 7.66
N PRO A 291 0.56 -10.72 7.94
CA PRO A 291 1.13 -11.56 8.99
C PRO A 291 0.53 -11.34 10.38
N ILE A 292 0.26 -10.08 10.74
CA ILE A 292 -0.24 -9.70 12.06
C ILE A 292 -1.64 -10.27 12.26
N ALA A 293 -2.54 -10.06 11.29
CA ALA A 293 -3.90 -10.59 11.34
C ALA A 293 -3.92 -12.12 11.43
N GLN A 294 -3.05 -12.80 10.67
CA GLN A 294 -2.94 -14.26 10.68
C GLN A 294 -2.42 -14.82 12.01
N MET A 295 -1.36 -14.22 12.56
CA MET A 295 -0.73 -14.64 13.82
C MET A 295 -1.61 -14.36 15.03
N LEU A 296 -2.46 -13.34 14.94
CA LEU A 296 -3.39 -12.91 16.00
C LEU A 296 -4.82 -13.42 15.81
N LYS A 297 -5.13 -14.11 14.71
CA LYS A 297 -6.48 -14.55 14.31
C LYS A 297 -7.51 -13.42 14.28
N ILE A 298 -7.08 -12.26 13.78
CA ILE A 298 -7.95 -11.08 13.58
C ILE A 298 -8.56 -11.17 12.18
N GLU A 299 -9.88 -11.28 12.12
CA GLU A 299 -10.60 -11.37 10.86
C GLU A 299 -10.45 -10.10 10.02
N LYS A 300 -10.34 -10.28 8.71
CA LYS A 300 -10.46 -9.19 7.76
C LYS A 300 -11.93 -8.76 7.68
N TYR A 301 -12.20 -7.47 7.50
CA TYR A 301 -13.53 -7.07 7.07
C TYR A 301 -13.83 -7.71 5.70
N THR A 302 -15.07 -8.12 5.50
CA THR A 302 -15.65 -8.38 4.18
C THR A 302 -16.33 -7.10 3.67
N GLU A 303 -16.72 -7.10 2.40
CA GLU A 303 -17.50 -5.99 1.84
C GLU A 303 -18.84 -5.82 2.56
N SER A 304 -19.54 -6.93 2.85
CA SER A 304 -20.80 -6.93 3.59
C SER A 304 -20.64 -6.41 5.02
N ASP A 305 -19.52 -6.74 5.70
CA ASP A 305 -19.25 -6.22 7.03
C ASP A 305 -19.13 -4.68 7.03
N LEU A 306 -18.56 -4.08 5.98
CA LEU A 306 -18.41 -2.63 5.88
C LEU A 306 -19.71 -1.93 5.45
N GLU A 307 -20.49 -2.54 4.57
CA GLU A 307 -21.80 -2.00 4.18
C GLU A 307 -22.78 -1.97 5.35
N SER A 308 -22.73 -3.00 6.20
CA SER A 308 -23.58 -3.16 7.38
C SER A 308 -22.88 -2.77 8.69
N PHE A 309 -21.75 -2.06 8.61
CA PHE A 309 -20.92 -1.76 9.76
C PHE A 309 -21.69 -0.98 10.83
N LYS A 310 -21.60 -1.47 12.06
CA LYS A 310 -22.09 -0.79 13.26
C LYS A 310 -20.88 -0.43 14.13
N ASN A 311 -20.95 0.71 14.80
CA ASN A 311 -19.88 1.11 15.69
C ASN A 311 -19.70 0.10 16.82
N TYR A 312 -18.47 -0.02 17.28
CA TYR A 312 -18.18 -0.75 18.50
C TYR A 312 -18.75 0.03 19.71
N PRO A 313 -19.41 -0.64 20.68
CA PRO A 313 -20.04 0.02 21.82
C PRO A 313 -19.09 0.91 22.63
N GLU A 314 -17.84 0.48 22.79
CA GLU A 314 -16.77 1.23 23.45
C GLU A 314 -16.49 2.56 22.74
N THR A 315 -16.45 2.55 21.40
CA THR A 315 -16.23 3.73 20.57
C THR A 315 -17.40 4.71 20.67
N GLU A 316 -18.64 4.20 20.65
CA GLU A 316 -19.82 5.06 20.81
C GLU A 316 -19.86 5.72 22.18
N LYS A 317 -19.62 4.94 23.24
CA LYS A 317 -19.61 5.44 24.62
C LYS A 317 -18.55 6.53 24.78
N TYR A 318 -17.32 6.25 24.34
CA TYR A 318 -16.20 7.18 24.42
C TYR A 318 -16.49 8.49 23.66
N LEU A 319 -17.01 8.40 22.43
CA LEU A 319 -17.37 9.59 21.66
C LEU A 319 -18.51 10.39 22.30
N LYS A 320 -19.54 9.73 22.83
CA LYS A 320 -20.64 10.42 23.52
C LYS A 320 -20.15 11.17 24.75
N GLU A 321 -19.23 10.58 25.52
CA GLU A 321 -18.60 11.24 26.66
C GLU A 321 -17.76 12.46 26.25
N LEU A 322 -16.98 12.35 25.16
CA LEU A 322 -16.23 13.48 24.61
C LEU A 322 -17.15 14.60 24.11
N ILE A 323 -18.25 14.25 23.44
CA ILE A 323 -19.23 15.23 22.96
C ILE A 323 -19.93 15.91 24.14
N ALA A 324 -20.32 15.16 25.17
CA ALA A 324 -20.98 15.68 26.36
C ALA A 324 -20.08 16.64 27.16
N LYS A 325 -18.79 16.31 27.30
CA LYS A 325 -17.79 17.21 27.91
C LYS A 325 -17.71 18.53 27.16
N LYS A 326 -17.72 18.51 25.83
CA LYS A 326 -17.70 19.73 25.01
C LYS A 326 -18.96 20.59 25.18
N THR A 327 -20.12 19.97 25.35
CA THR A 327 -21.39 20.71 25.52
C THR A 327 -21.58 21.30 26.91
N THR A 328 -20.79 20.87 27.89
CA THR A 328 -20.83 21.47 29.23
C THR A 328 -19.99 22.74 29.19
N PRO A 329 -20.59 23.95 29.22
CA PRO A 329 -19.80 25.18 29.25
C PRO A 329 -18.87 25.12 30.47
N GLU A 330 -17.57 25.36 30.27
CA GLU A 330 -16.68 25.56 31.41
C GLU A 330 -17.28 26.65 32.29
N PRO A 331 -17.54 26.38 33.60
CA PRO A 331 -18.09 27.39 34.48
C PRO A 331 -17.15 28.61 34.47
N CYS A 332 -17.72 29.79 34.26
CA CYS A 332 -17.00 31.07 34.19
C CYS A 332 -16.41 31.50 35.56
N ASP A 333 -16.30 30.60 36.51
CA ASP A 333 -15.90 30.87 37.89
C ASP A 333 -14.38 30.88 38.06
N ASN A 334 -13.60 30.70 36.98
CA ASN A 334 -12.16 30.93 37.01
C ASN A 334 -11.88 32.42 36.71
N PRO A 335 -11.51 33.25 37.71
CA PRO A 335 -11.26 34.68 37.53
C PRO A 335 -10.09 34.96 36.56
N ASP A 336 -9.22 33.99 36.30
CA ASP A 336 -8.13 34.13 35.33
C ASP A 336 -8.59 34.01 33.86
N ASN A 337 -9.85 33.63 33.62
CA ASN A 337 -10.43 33.39 32.30
C ASN A 337 -11.60 34.34 31.96
N GLU A 338 -11.66 35.53 32.58
CA GLU A 338 -12.73 36.53 32.38
C GLU A 338 -12.98 36.86 30.89
N TRP A 339 -11.94 36.83 30.05
CA TRP A 339 -12.08 37.14 28.61
C TRP A 339 -12.79 36.05 27.81
N GLY A 340 -12.75 34.78 28.22
CA GLY A 340 -13.34 33.66 27.46
C GLY A 340 -14.87 33.64 27.47
N CYS A 341 -15.48 34.15 28.53
CA CYS A 341 -16.94 34.13 28.70
C CYS A 341 -17.68 35.27 27.98
N TYR A 342 -17.00 36.38 27.67
CA TYR A 342 -17.63 37.52 26.97
C TYR A 342 -17.87 37.27 25.48
N PHE A 343 -17.09 36.41 24.81
CA PHE A 343 -17.18 36.22 23.35
C PHE A 343 -18.21 35.18 22.89
N ASN A 344 -18.77 34.35 23.79
CA ASN A 344 -19.76 33.33 23.43
C ASN A 344 -21.22 33.81 23.51
N LYS A 345 -21.47 35.03 23.98
CA LYS A 345 -22.78 35.67 23.78
C LYS A 345 -22.84 36.12 22.32
N LYS A 346 -23.52 35.32 21.48
CA LYS A 346 -23.95 35.79 20.15
C LYS A 346 -24.53 37.20 20.33
N PRO A 347 -24.03 38.22 19.61
CA PRO A 347 -24.66 39.53 19.66
C PRO A 347 -26.16 39.34 19.36
N PRO A 348 -27.06 40.01 20.10
CA PRO A 348 -28.49 39.92 19.81
C PRO A 348 -28.67 40.18 18.33
N LYS A 349 -29.38 39.29 17.63
CA LYS A 349 -29.74 39.51 16.23
C LYS A 349 -30.43 40.88 16.20
N THR A 350 -29.77 41.87 15.63
CA THR A 350 -30.40 43.11 15.22
C THR A 350 -31.55 42.71 14.31
N GLU A 351 -32.78 42.96 14.74
CA GLU A 351 -33.95 42.91 13.87
C GLU A 351 -33.66 43.80 12.67
N ASP A 352 -33.64 43.19 11.49
CA ASP A 352 -33.61 43.93 10.24
C ASP A 352 -34.89 44.76 10.17
N ASN A 353 -34.78 46.04 10.51
CA ASN A 353 -35.81 47.02 10.22
C ASN A 353 -35.91 47.14 8.70
N ASN A 354 -36.87 46.41 8.13
CA ASN A 354 -37.40 46.69 6.80
C ASN A 354 -37.90 48.14 6.78
N VAL A 355 -37.18 48.99 6.07
CA VAL A 355 -37.67 50.30 5.65
C VAL A 355 -38.17 50.12 4.21
N GLU A 356 -39.49 50.26 4.06
CA GLU A 356 -40.22 50.40 2.79
C GLU A 356 -39.99 51.78 2.15
#